data_AF-A0A2V9P143-F1
#
_entry.id   AF-A0A2V9P143-F1
#
_cell.length_a   1.000
_cell.length_b   1.000
_cell.length_c   1.000
_cell.angle_alpha   90.00
_cell.angle_beta   90.00
_cell.angle_gamma   90.00
#
_symmetry.space_group_name_H-M   'P 1'
#
loop_
_entity.id
_entity.type
_entity.pdbx_description
1 polymer ?
#
loop_
_entity_poly.entity_id
_entity_poly.type
_entity_poly.pdbx_seq_one_letter_code
_entity_poly.pdbx_strand_id
1 'polypeptide(L)'
;MIPAISDADGPDPRSYAYQMKPEEEQGRLKKMLAMASDEVKLRVAKAESSGSSGPKSDKNLRPTRDVQFQSLQMRVFDLSNSNEPVLVLTGEAKVPTGGRDLMYMTTIVAREDIYGDLHKVFAQTTDNQHLDALPKYELIDAVDADGDGRGELLFRMNWDNGSANRSPLLLACVLRAPVSRGEMVLK
;
A
#
# COMPACT_ATOMS: atom_id res chain seq x y z
N MET A 1 -47.80 15.13 -22.11
CA MET A 1 -46.93 14.65 -21.02
C MET A 1 -45.69 14.07 -21.66
N ILE A 2 -44.53 14.68 -21.44
CA ILE A 2 -43.25 14.12 -21.85
C ILE A 2 -42.76 13.32 -20.64
N PRO A 3 -42.56 12.00 -20.73
CA PRO A 3 -41.99 11.24 -19.63
C PRO A 3 -40.57 11.77 -19.37
N ALA A 4 -40.25 12.07 -18.12
CA ALA A 4 -38.86 12.25 -17.71
C ALA A 4 -38.17 10.91 -17.93
N ILE A 5 -37.26 10.86 -18.90
CA ILE A 5 -36.35 9.74 -19.08
C ILE A 5 -35.36 9.87 -17.93
N SER A 6 -35.52 9.05 -16.90
CA SER A 6 -34.40 8.77 -16.01
C SER A 6 -33.35 8.08 -16.87
N ASP A 7 -32.22 8.74 -17.11
CA ASP A 7 -30.99 8.06 -17.52
C ASP A 7 -30.71 7.00 -16.45
N ALA A 8 -31.13 5.76 -16.76
CA ALA A 8 -30.94 4.58 -15.93
C ALA A 8 -29.55 3.98 -16.11
N ASP A 9 -28.79 4.51 -17.06
CA ASP A 9 -27.37 4.25 -17.19
C ASP A 9 -26.66 5.12 -16.17
N GLY A 10 -26.14 4.47 -15.12
CA GLY A 10 -25.26 5.09 -14.14
C GLY A 10 -24.09 5.80 -14.82
N PRO A 11 -23.32 6.61 -14.07
CA PRO A 11 -22.20 7.37 -14.64
C PRO A 11 -21.32 6.47 -15.51
N ASP A 12 -21.00 6.96 -16.71
CA ASP A 12 -20.15 6.27 -17.69
C ASP A 12 -18.91 5.70 -16.99
N PRO A 13 -18.55 4.41 -17.23
CA PRO A 13 -17.42 3.78 -16.56
C PRO A 13 -16.12 4.49 -16.95
N ARG A 14 -15.67 5.41 -16.09
CA ARG A 14 -14.40 6.10 -16.23
C ARG A 14 -13.31 5.28 -15.56
N SER A 15 -12.20 5.08 -16.28
CA SER A 15 -11.01 4.50 -15.68
C SER A 15 -10.43 5.47 -14.66
N TYR A 16 -10.15 4.97 -13.46
CA TYR A 16 -9.45 5.70 -12.42
C TYR A 16 -7.94 5.79 -12.66
N ALA A 17 -7.41 5.14 -13.71
CA ALA A 17 -5.99 5.12 -14.01
C ALA A 17 -5.49 6.54 -14.34
N TYR A 18 -4.51 7.01 -13.57
CA TYR A 18 -3.89 8.31 -13.79
C TYR A 18 -2.71 8.17 -14.75
N GLN A 19 -2.77 8.84 -15.90
CA GLN A 19 -1.68 8.86 -16.86
C GLN A 19 -0.68 9.95 -16.50
N MET A 20 0.57 9.54 -16.30
CA MET A 20 1.67 10.40 -15.92
C MET A 20 2.79 10.33 -16.95
N LYS A 21 3.57 11.41 -17.06
CA LYS A 21 4.79 11.38 -17.87
C LYS A 21 5.82 10.47 -17.20
N PRO A 22 6.56 9.64 -17.96
CA PRO A 22 7.55 8.72 -17.39
C PRO A 22 8.62 9.40 -16.52
N GLU A 23 9.01 10.64 -16.87
CA GLU A 23 10.00 11.41 -16.11
C GLU A 23 9.49 11.82 -14.72
N GLU A 24 8.23 12.23 -14.63
CA GLU A 24 7.57 12.59 -13.37
C GLU A 24 7.30 11.36 -12.51
N GLU A 25 6.96 10.24 -13.17
CA GLU A 25 6.74 8.95 -12.54
C GLU A 25 8.00 8.44 -11.84
N GLN A 26 9.18 8.56 -12.46
CA GLN A 26 10.44 8.15 -11.83
C GLN A 26 10.76 8.98 -10.58
N GLY A 27 10.49 10.29 -10.61
CA GLY A 27 10.67 11.17 -9.46
C GLY A 27 9.78 10.76 -8.28
N ARG A 28 8.50 10.47 -8.56
CA ARG A 28 7.55 10.00 -7.56
C ARG A 28 7.87 8.60 -7.05
N LEU A 29 8.28 7.68 -7.94
CA LEU A 29 8.72 6.34 -7.58
C LEU A 29 9.88 6.37 -6.59
N LYS A 30 10.86 7.26 -6.81
CA LYS A 30 11.98 7.44 -5.88
C LYS A 30 11.52 7.90 -4.49
N LYS A 31 10.57 8.85 -4.42
CA LYS A 31 9.97 9.29 -3.15
C LYS A 31 9.20 8.16 -2.47
N MET A 32 8.39 7.40 -3.22
CA MET A 32 7.64 6.24 -2.72
C MET A 32 8.57 5.13 -2.21
N LEU A 33 9.68 4.86 -2.91
CA LEU A 33 10.67 3.86 -2.53
C LEU A 33 11.39 4.27 -1.24
N ALA A 34 11.70 5.56 -1.06
CA ALA A 34 12.26 6.07 0.19
C ALA A 34 11.31 5.80 1.37
N MET A 35 10.02 6.16 1.24
CA MET A 35 9.01 5.88 2.27
C MET A 35 8.86 4.38 2.55
N ALA A 36 8.86 3.54 1.50
CA ALA A 36 8.83 2.09 1.64
C ALA A 36 10.06 1.56 2.39
N SER A 37 11.24 2.11 2.12
CA SER A 37 12.47 1.72 2.81
C SER A 37 12.42 2.05 4.29
N ASP A 38 11.83 3.19 4.65
CA ASP A 38 11.66 3.62 6.03
C ASP A 38 10.66 2.71 6.77
N GLU A 39 9.54 2.37 6.13
CA GLU A 39 8.56 1.41 6.68
C GLU A 39 9.15 0.02 6.91
N VAL A 40 9.92 -0.50 5.95
CA VAL A 40 10.61 -1.80 6.11
C VAL A 40 11.59 -1.74 7.27
N LYS A 41 12.41 -0.68 7.36
CA LYS A 41 13.36 -0.51 8.48
C LYS A 41 12.65 -0.44 9.83
N LEU A 42 11.54 0.30 9.92
CA LEU A 42 10.72 0.39 11.12
C LEU A 42 10.16 -0.97 11.52
N ARG A 43 9.67 -1.76 10.56
CA ARG A 43 9.13 -3.09 10.80
C ARG A 43 10.20 -4.09 11.26
N VAL A 44 11.39 -4.04 10.66
CA VAL A 44 12.55 -4.85 11.06
C VAL A 44 12.94 -4.52 12.50
N ALA A 45 13.09 -3.23 12.83
CA ALA A 45 13.43 -2.80 14.19
C ALA A 45 12.39 -3.26 15.22
N LYS A 46 11.09 -3.20 14.86
CA LYS A 46 10.01 -3.71 15.71
C LYS A 46 10.11 -5.23 15.91
N ALA A 47 10.35 -6.00 14.83
CA ALA A 47 10.51 -7.45 14.90
C ALA A 47 11.63 -7.89 15.85
N GLU A 48 12.77 -7.18 15.79
CA GLU A 48 13.92 -7.44 16.66
C GLU A 48 13.64 -7.10 18.13
N SER A 49 12.88 -6.03 18.37
CA SER A 49 12.49 -5.64 19.73
C SER A 49 11.54 -6.65 20.39
N SER A 50 10.61 -7.25 19.64
CA SER A 50 9.64 -8.24 20.15
C SER A 50 10.27 -9.60 20.52
N GLY A 51 11.49 -9.88 20.06
CA GLY A 51 12.22 -11.12 20.36
C GLY A 51 13.17 -11.04 21.57
N SER A 52 13.30 -9.90 22.25
CA SER A 52 14.31 -9.71 23.31
C SER A 52 13.72 -9.41 24.69
N SER A 53 13.51 -10.47 25.48
CA SER A 53 13.46 -10.38 26.94
C SER A 53 14.89 -10.45 27.50
N GLY A 54 15.64 -9.34 27.46
CA GLY A 54 16.99 -9.25 28.02
C GLY A 54 17.49 -7.80 28.13
N PRO A 55 18.27 -7.44 29.18
CA PRO A 55 18.59 -6.04 29.47
C PRO A 55 19.68 -5.45 28.56
N LYS A 56 19.36 -4.26 28.02
CA LYS A 56 20.20 -3.15 27.47
C LYS A 56 21.71 -3.39 27.22
N SER A 57 22.12 -3.33 25.95
CA SER A 57 23.25 -2.57 25.34
C SER A 57 23.43 -3.13 23.92
N ASP A 58 23.28 -2.38 22.84
CA ASP A 58 24.30 -1.44 22.37
C ASP A 58 23.69 -0.30 21.56
N LYS A 59 24.17 0.93 21.83
CA LYS A 59 24.00 2.12 20.97
C LYS A 59 24.89 2.02 19.72
N ASN A 60 24.77 0.92 18.99
CA ASN A 60 25.28 0.84 17.63
C ASN A 60 24.09 0.53 16.73
N LEU A 61 23.18 1.51 16.67
CA LEU A 61 22.21 1.65 15.59
C LEU A 61 23.02 1.60 14.30
N ARG A 62 23.14 0.43 13.67
CA ARG A 62 23.45 0.36 12.25
C ARG A 62 22.15 0.77 11.56
N PRO A 63 21.98 2.04 11.13
CA PRO A 63 20.74 2.51 10.50
C PRO A 63 20.72 2.12 9.01
N THR A 64 21.61 1.22 8.60
CA THR A 64 21.96 0.93 7.22
C THR A 64 21.94 -0.58 6.99
N ARG A 65 20.85 -1.26 7.38
CA ARG A 65 20.56 -2.53 6.69
C ARG A 65 20.17 -2.15 5.27
N ASP A 66 20.99 -2.52 4.30
CA ASP A 66 20.68 -2.29 2.90
C ASP A 66 19.42 -3.07 2.54
N VAL A 67 18.33 -2.33 2.33
CA VAL A 67 17.04 -2.90 1.92
C VAL A 67 17.08 -3.04 0.41
N GLN A 68 17.05 -4.28 -0.08
CA GLN A 68 17.05 -4.56 -1.52
C GLN A 68 15.64 -4.84 -1.99
N PHE A 69 15.06 -3.90 -2.74
CA PHE A 69 13.72 -4.06 -3.31
C PHE A 69 13.74 -4.91 -4.59
N GLN A 70 12.71 -5.73 -4.72
CA GLN A 70 12.39 -6.60 -5.85
C GLN A 70 10.90 -6.50 -6.16
N SER A 71 10.52 -6.80 -7.39
CA SER A 71 9.11 -6.86 -7.82
C SER A 71 8.33 -5.57 -7.49
N LEU A 72 8.95 -4.41 -7.67
CA LEU A 72 8.33 -3.11 -7.43
C LEU A 72 7.29 -2.83 -8.52
N GLN A 73 6.07 -2.53 -8.11
CA GLN A 73 5.02 -2.03 -8.96
C GLN A 73 4.44 -0.76 -8.34
N MET A 74 4.43 0.31 -9.11
CA MET A 74 3.73 1.53 -8.78
C MET A 74 2.54 1.69 -9.70
N ARG A 75 1.38 2.03 -9.13
CA ARG A 75 0.20 2.43 -9.87
C ARG A 75 -0.30 3.76 -9.33
N VAL A 76 -0.89 4.57 -10.19
CA VAL A 76 -1.38 5.90 -9.82
C VAL A 76 -2.84 6.00 -10.24
N PHE A 77 -3.67 6.50 -9.35
CA PHE A 77 -5.11 6.64 -9.55
C PHE A 77 -5.57 8.06 -9.25
N ASP A 78 -6.59 8.54 -9.97
CA ASP A 78 -7.35 9.74 -9.61
C ASP A 78 -8.72 9.29 -9.08
N LEU A 79 -8.79 9.04 -7.78
CA LEU A 79 -9.98 8.45 -7.15
C LEU A 79 -11.13 9.45 -7.03
N SER A 80 -10.86 10.76 -7.01
CA SER A 80 -11.88 11.79 -6.85
C SER A 80 -12.29 12.45 -8.16
N ASN A 81 -11.74 12.02 -9.30
CA ASN A 81 -11.91 12.66 -10.60
C ASN A 81 -11.56 14.17 -10.55
N SER A 82 -10.63 14.54 -9.68
CA SER A 82 -10.28 15.93 -9.38
C SER A 82 -8.80 16.22 -9.66
N ASN A 83 -8.14 15.34 -10.41
CA ASN A 83 -6.72 15.43 -10.72
C ASN A 83 -5.84 15.39 -9.45
N GLU A 84 -6.27 14.64 -8.45
CA GLU A 84 -5.53 14.43 -7.18
C GLU A 84 -4.91 13.03 -7.17
N PRO A 85 -3.63 12.88 -7.57
CA PRO A 85 -3.04 11.57 -7.74
C PRO A 85 -2.83 10.86 -6.40
N VAL A 86 -3.35 9.64 -6.33
CA VAL A 86 -3.12 8.67 -5.27
C VAL A 86 -2.18 7.59 -5.80
N LEU A 87 -0.98 7.53 -5.21
CA LEU A 87 0.07 6.61 -5.59
C LEU A 87 0.02 5.38 -4.71
N VAL A 88 0.03 4.20 -5.32
CA VAL A 88 0.12 2.92 -4.65
C VAL A 88 1.41 2.24 -5.07
N LEU A 89 2.32 2.01 -4.13
CA LEU A 89 3.54 1.23 -4.32
C LEU A 89 3.39 -0.10 -3.62
N THR A 90 3.58 -1.19 -4.36
CA THR A 90 3.70 -2.55 -3.83
C THR A 90 5.07 -3.11 -4.18
N GLY A 91 5.69 -3.84 -3.27
CA GLY A 91 6.95 -4.52 -3.58
C GLY A 91 7.43 -5.46 -2.49
N GLU A 92 8.48 -6.19 -2.82
CA GLU A 92 9.16 -7.10 -1.92
C GLU A 92 10.54 -6.55 -1.57
N ALA A 93 10.95 -6.70 -0.33
CA ALA A 93 12.19 -6.15 0.20
C ALA A 93 12.97 -7.26 0.90
N LYS A 94 14.17 -7.57 0.41
CA LYS A 94 15.09 -8.48 1.08
C LYS A 94 15.93 -7.68 2.07
N VAL A 95 15.94 -8.14 3.32
CA VAL A 95 16.73 -7.55 4.40
C VAL A 95 17.69 -8.61 4.94
N PRO A 96 19.01 -8.47 4.69
CA PRO A 96 20.00 -9.39 5.22
C PRO A 96 20.09 -9.21 6.74
N THR A 97 19.66 -10.22 7.50
CA THR A 97 19.61 -10.17 8.97
C THR A 97 20.53 -11.24 9.54
N GLY A 98 21.84 -10.94 9.64
CA GLY A 98 22.82 -11.63 10.51
C GLY A 98 22.83 -13.17 10.51
N GLY A 99 22.35 -13.83 9.45
CA GLY A 99 22.16 -15.29 9.38
C GLY A 99 20.83 -15.73 8.76
N ARG A 100 19.87 -14.83 8.54
CA ARG A 100 18.60 -15.10 7.85
C ARG A 100 18.31 -13.99 6.83
N ASP A 101 17.94 -14.38 5.62
CA ASP A 101 17.36 -13.47 4.63
C ASP A 101 15.86 -13.40 4.88
N LEU A 102 15.41 -12.31 5.48
CA LEU A 102 14.00 -12.03 5.68
C LEU A 102 13.45 -11.28 4.46
N MET A 103 12.33 -11.76 3.95
CA MET A 103 11.61 -11.11 2.87
C MET A 103 10.40 -10.39 3.43
N TYR A 104 10.39 -9.07 3.26
CA TYR A 104 9.29 -8.20 3.63
C TYR A 104 8.46 -7.89 2.40
N MET A 105 7.14 -7.82 2.55
CA MET A 105 6.23 -7.32 1.53
C MET A 105 5.63 -6.01 2.03
N THR A 106 5.70 -4.97 1.21
CA THR A 106 5.26 -3.63 1.57
C THR A 106 4.25 -3.09 0.58
N THR A 107 3.25 -2.41 1.11
CA THR A 107 2.20 -1.72 0.38
C THR A 107 2.06 -0.33 0.99
N ILE A 108 2.40 0.69 0.21
CA ILE A 108 2.35 2.09 0.59
C ILE A 108 1.35 2.80 -0.30
N VAL A 109 0.43 3.54 0.29
CA VAL A 109 -0.42 4.49 -0.43
C VAL A 109 -0.10 5.89 0.04
N ALA A 110 0.18 6.78 -0.90
CA ALA A 110 0.44 8.18 -0.64
C ALA A 110 -0.40 9.07 -1.57
N ARG A 111 -0.76 10.24 -1.07
CA ARG A 111 -1.38 11.31 -1.85
C ARG A 111 -0.39 12.44 -2.02
N GLU A 112 -0.38 13.05 -3.19
CA GLU A 112 0.34 14.30 -3.42
C GLU A 112 -0.46 15.50 -2.89
N ASP A 113 0.23 16.47 -2.30
CA ASP A 113 -0.37 17.76 -1.97
C ASP A 113 -0.13 18.82 -3.06
N ILE A 114 -0.68 20.02 -2.84
CA ILE A 114 -0.56 21.15 -3.77
C ILE A 114 0.88 21.64 -4.00
N TYR A 115 1.84 21.21 -3.17
CA TYR A 115 3.27 21.55 -3.29
C TYR A 115 4.08 20.42 -3.94
N GLY A 116 3.45 19.30 -4.30
CA GLY A 116 4.12 18.15 -4.90
C GLY A 116 4.77 17.20 -3.88
N ASP A 117 4.43 17.34 -2.59
CA ASP A 117 4.92 16.48 -1.53
C ASP A 117 3.98 15.29 -1.31
N LEU A 118 4.60 14.11 -1.14
CA LEU A 118 3.86 12.87 -0.93
C LEU A 118 3.59 12.66 0.55
N HIS A 119 2.31 12.58 0.89
CA HIS A 119 1.82 12.27 2.23
C HIS A 119 1.31 10.84 2.24
N LYS A 120 1.95 10.00 3.05
CA LYS A 120 1.54 8.63 3.28
C LYS A 120 0.16 8.60 3.96
N VAL A 121 -0.80 7.95 3.33
CA VAL A 121 -2.19 7.81 3.83
C VAL A 121 -2.53 6.38 4.25
N PHE A 122 -1.74 5.40 3.79
CA PHE A 122 -1.79 4.02 4.24
C PHE A 122 -0.40 3.39 4.09
N ALA A 123 -0.02 2.55 5.04
CA ALA A 123 1.20 1.76 4.95
C ALA A 123 1.03 0.43 5.67
N GLN A 124 1.35 -0.64 4.98
CA GLN A 124 1.41 -1.96 5.56
C GLN A 124 2.67 -2.67 5.09
N THR A 125 3.44 -3.14 6.06
CA THR A 125 4.62 -3.97 5.82
C THR A 125 4.53 -5.22 6.66
N THR A 126 4.52 -6.37 5.99
CA THR A 126 4.55 -7.69 6.60
C THR A 126 5.81 -8.44 6.15
N ASP A 127 6.07 -9.59 6.77
CA ASP A 127 7.13 -10.49 6.39
C ASP A 127 6.56 -11.87 6.10
N ASN A 128 7.34 -12.73 5.43
CA ASN A 128 6.90 -14.06 5.05
C ASN A 128 6.69 -15.02 6.23
N GLN A 129 7.03 -14.66 7.47
CA GLN A 129 6.90 -15.50 8.66
C GLN A 129 5.70 -15.13 9.53
N HIS A 130 5.18 -13.90 9.41
CA HIS A 130 4.08 -13.38 10.25
C HIS A 130 2.81 -13.08 9.46
N LEU A 131 2.54 -13.86 8.41
CA LEU A 131 1.31 -13.75 7.60
C LEU A 131 0.05 -14.25 8.34
N ASP A 132 0.21 -14.86 9.50
CA ASP A 132 -0.83 -15.22 10.45
C ASP A 132 -1.32 -14.01 11.28
N ALA A 133 -0.43 -13.03 11.50
CA ALA A 133 -0.72 -11.82 12.27
C ALA A 133 -0.97 -10.58 11.40
N LEU A 134 -0.25 -10.44 10.29
CA LEU A 134 -0.34 -9.30 9.38
C LEU A 134 -0.43 -9.79 7.92
N PRO A 135 -1.54 -9.52 7.20
CA PRO A 135 -1.68 -10.02 5.84
C PRO A 135 -0.79 -9.27 4.87
N LYS A 136 -0.51 -9.91 3.74
CA LYS A 136 0.04 -9.24 2.55
C LYS A 136 -1.11 -8.56 1.81
N TYR A 137 -0.95 -7.26 1.53
CA TYR A 137 -1.89 -6.49 0.72
C TYR A 137 -1.41 -6.44 -0.73
N GLU A 138 -2.28 -6.82 -1.65
CA GLU A 138 -2.03 -6.77 -3.09
C GLU A 138 -3.09 -5.91 -3.75
N LEU A 139 -2.65 -4.86 -4.43
CA LEU A 139 -3.56 -3.98 -5.17
C LEU A 139 -4.15 -4.75 -6.35
N ILE A 140 -5.48 -4.79 -6.42
CA ILE A 140 -6.21 -5.34 -7.56
C ILE A 140 -6.51 -4.23 -8.56
N ASP A 141 -7.34 -3.26 -8.15
CA ASP A 141 -7.74 -2.12 -8.98
C ASP A 141 -8.34 -0.99 -8.13
N ALA A 142 -8.73 0.11 -8.77
CA ALA A 142 -9.62 1.10 -8.21
C ALA A 142 -11.05 0.89 -8.75
N VAL A 143 -12.05 0.89 -7.86
CA VAL A 143 -13.46 0.65 -8.19
C VAL A 143 -14.36 1.61 -7.44
N ASP A 144 -15.49 1.98 -8.04
CA ASP A 144 -16.58 2.67 -7.33
C ASP A 144 -17.50 1.62 -6.72
N ALA A 145 -17.24 1.23 -5.46
CA ALA A 145 -17.98 0.12 -4.85
C ALA A 145 -19.36 0.53 -4.32
N ASP A 146 -19.59 1.82 -4.05
CA ASP A 146 -20.86 2.34 -3.54
C ASP A 146 -21.68 3.17 -4.57
N GLY A 147 -21.11 3.42 -5.75
CA GLY A 147 -21.79 4.07 -6.87
C GLY A 147 -21.88 5.59 -6.72
N ASP A 148 -21.02 6.20 -5.91
CA ASP A 148 -21.05 7.65 -5.64
C ASP A 148 -20.18 8.49 -6.60
N GLY A 149 -19.56 7.83 -7.59
CA GLY A 149 -18.68 8.43 -8.58
C GLY A 149 -17.25 8.66 -8.09
N ARG A 150 -16.87 8.12 -6.92
CA ARG A 150 -15.50 8.14 -6.40
C ARG A 150 -14.91 6.74 -6.40
N GLY A 151 -13.66 6.67 -6.83
CA GLY A 151 -12.88 5.44 -6.79
C GLY A 151 -12.43 5.09 -5.38
N GLU A 152 -12.33 3.81 -5.14
CA GLU A 152 -11.87 3.21 -3.89
C GLU A 152 -10.85 2.12 -4.24
N LEU A 153 -9.81 1.99 -3.44
CA LEU A 153 -8.74 1.05 -3.74
C LEU A 153 -9.13 -0.35 -3.27
N LEU A 154 -9.24 -1.28 -4.20
CA LEU A 154 -9.53 -2.68 -3.93
C LEU A 154 -8.21 -3.44 -3.72
N PHE A 155 -8.06 -4.00 -2.54
CA PHE A 155 -6.93 -4.84 -2.16
C PHE A 155 -7.38 -6.27 -1.91
N ARG A 156 -6.52 -7.21 -2.33
CA ARG A 156 -6.55 -8.59 -1.87
C ARG A 156 -5.64 -8.72 -0.66
N MET A 157 -6.17 -9.29 0.42
CA MET A 157 -5.43 -9.67 1.61
C MET A 157 -5.14 -11.16 1.57
N ASN A 158 -3.86 -11.51 1.68
CA ASN A 158 -3.40 -12.88 1.76
C ASN A 158 -2.84 -13.15 3.16
N TRP A 159 -3.44 -14.12 3.84
CA TRP A 159 -3.04 -14.61 5.16
C TRP A 159 -2.42 -16.00 5.06
N ASP A 160 -1.53 -16.33 5.99
CA ASP A 160 -1.12 -17.72 6.24
C ASP A 160 -1.83 -18.21 7.49
N ASN A 161 -2.82 -19.08 7.33
CA ASN A 161 -3.64 -19.54 8.45
C ASN A 161 -3.08 -20.81 9.14
N GLY A 162 -1.79 -21.09 8.97
CA GLY A 162 -1.05 -22.09 9.76
C GLY A 162 -1.48 -23.55 9.55
N SER A 163 -2.27 -23.88 8.52
CA SER A 163 -2.69 -25.26 8.24
C SER A 163 -2.26 -25.68 6.84
N ALA A 164 -1.49 -26.76 6.75
CA ALA A 164 -0.89 -27.30 5.53
C ALA A 164 -1.89 -27.78 4.45
N ASN A 165 -3.19 -27.53 4.59
CA ASN A 165 -4.19 -28.12 3.68
C ASN A 165 -5.46 -27.29 3.43
N ARG A 166 -5.43 -25.96 3.63
CA ARG A 166 -6.48 -25.07 3.08
C ARG A 166 -5.86 -23.86 2.42
N SER A 167 -6.41 -23.51 1.26
CA SER A 167 -6.09 -22.33 0.46
C SER A 167 -5.98 -21.08 1.35
N PRO A 168 -5.10 -20.12 1.03
CA PRO A 168 -5.04 -18.85 1.74
C PRO A 168 -6.44 -18.24 1.84
N LEU A 169 -6.82 -17.77 3.03
CA LEU A 169 -8.07 -17.04 3.22
C LEU A 169 -7.95 -15.73 2.44
N LEU A 170 -8.54 -15.74 1.24
CA LEU A 170 -8.60 -14.59 0.35
C LEU A 170 -9.70 -13.67 0.87
N LEU A 171 -9.31 -12.56 1.49
CA LEU A 171 -10.25 -11.53 1.88
C LEU A 171 -9.97 -10.28 1.05
N ALA A 172 -10.99 -9.75 0.38
CA ALA A 172 -10.90 -8.48 -0.30
C ALA A 172 -11.22 -7.36 0.69
N CYS A 173 -10.54 -6.23 0.55
CA CYS A 173 -10.74 -5.04 1.36
C CYS A 173 -10.81 -3.82 0.44
N VAL A 174 -11.67 -2.87 0.79
CA VAL A 174 -11.78 -1.59 0.09
C VAL A 174 -11.23 -0.49 0.99
N LEU A 175 -10.25 0.25 0.48
CA LEU A 175 -9.70 1.43 1.14
C LEU A 175 -10.23 2.68 0.46
N ARG A 176 -10.98 3.48 1.22
CA ARG A 176 -11.51 4.76 0.74
C ARG A 176 -10.58 5.90 1.16
N ALA A 177 -10.22 6.71 0.19
CA ALA A 177 -9.47 7.93 0.45
C ALA A 177 -10.38 8.98 1.12
N PRO A 178 -9.91 9.66 2.17
CA PRO A 178 -10.72 10.67 2.86
C PRO A 178 -10.97 11.89 1.98
N VAL A 179 -12.06 12.61 2.28
CA VAL A 179 -12.46 13.86 1.59
C VAL A 179 -11.49 15.01 1.89
N SER A 180 -10.76 14.93 3.01
CA SER A 180 -9.75 15.90 3.45
C SER A 180 -8.44 15.19 3.81
N ARG A 181 -7.35 15.93 4.09
CA ARG A 181 -6.08 15.36 4.60
C ARG A 181 -6.38 14.42 5.79
N GLY A 182 -6.13 13.13 5.62
CA GLY A 182 -6.41 12.08 6.60
C GLY A 182 -5.91 10.72 6.14
N GLU A 183 -6.00 9.72 7.01
CA GLU A 183 -5.69 8.31 6.69
C GLU A 183 -6.81 7.70 5.85
N MET A 184 -6.46 6.69 5.04
CA MET A 184 -7.48 5.89 4.35
C MET A 184 -8.29 5.08 5.35
N VAL A 185 -9.60 4.98 5.08
CA VAL A 185 -10.54 4.24 5.92
C VAL A 185 -10.83 2.89 5.29
N LEU A 186 -10.70 1.85 6.11
CA LEU A 186 -11.05 0.48 5.76
C LEU A 186 -12.57 0.33 5.79
N LYS A 187 -13.16 -0.07 4.66
CA LYS A 187 -14.58 -0.38 4.53
C LYS A 187 -14.83 -1.88 4.69
#